data_AF-A0A6C1E6E8-F1
#
_entry.id   AF-A0A6C1E6E8-F1
#
_cell.length_a   1.000
_cell.length_b   1.000
_cell.length_c   1.000
_cell.angle_alpha   90.00
_cell.angle_beta   90.00
_cell.angle_gamma   90.00
#
_symmetry.space_group_name_H-M   'P 1'
#
loop_
_entity.id
_entity.type
_entity.pdbx_description
1 polymer ?
#
loop_
_entity_poly.entity_id
_entity_poly.type
_entity_poly.pdbx_seq_one_letter_code
_entity_poly.pdbx_strand_id
1 'polypeptide(L)'
;MTAPRVLTKVPKVLIDQCLKLYHDNLYVIWPLLCYDDLHKLLEEKFDDCHVYWFLVALSAATLSDLHTGIESEEGIHYTGRQLSVLCMSSRQDFDDLSTSGIFKIMTYYCLLRCFAQFADTGTSYRLSCEAVGLIKVGELHLEETYESLSFGEQQLRRKVYYLLLLTERYYSVYIRCATSLDVTISPPQPEAVTDPRLSLDSFLEMIRVFTLPGKHFFDALASNSANVSCTEDSLKKYGKNFIHRHLK
;
A
#
# COMPACT_ATOMS: atom_id res chain seq x y z
N MET A 1 0.15 37.70 6.62
CA MET A 1 1.18 37.14 7.52
C MET A 1 0.51 36.08 8.38
N THR A 2 0.52 34.83 7.93
CA THR A 2 -0.01 33.68 8.66
C THR A 2 1.06 33.18 9.62
N ALA A 3 0.73 33.07 10.90
CA ALA A 3 1.62 32.54 11.93
C ALA A 3 2.10 31.12 11.56
N PRO A 4 3.34 30.72 11.91
CA PRO A 4 3.77 29.35 11.73
C PRO A 4 2.93 28.46 12.65
N ARG A 5 2.08 27.61 12.08
CA ARG A 5 1.46 26.51 12.82
C ARG A 5 2.60 25.58 13.22
N VAL A 6 3.10 25.72 14.45
CA VAL A 6 3.92 24.67 15.06
C VAL A 6 2.96 23.52 15.32
N LEU A 7 2.83 22.64 14.34
CA LEU A 7 2.14 21.38 14.48
C LEU A 7 3.02 20.53 15.41
N THR A 8 2.58 20.32 16.65
CA THR A 8 3.30 19.42 17.56
C THR A 8 3.36 18.05 16.89
N LYS A 9 4.58 17.53 16.69
CA LYS A 9 4.78 16.19 16.10
C LYS A 9 4.03 15.16 16.94
N VAL A 10 3.54 14.11 16.29
CA VAL A 10 2.96 12.96 16.98
C VAL A 10 4.05 12.33 17.86
N PRO A 11 3.78 12.06 19.15
CA PRO A 11 4.80 11.52 20.05
C PRO A 11 5.38 10.19 19.56
N LYS A 12 6.70 10.01 19.66
CA LYS A 12 7.39 8.78 19.26
C LYS A 12 6.79 7.53 19.93
N VAL A 13 6.48 7.62 21.23
CA VAL A 13 5.89 6.52 22.01
C VAL A 13 4.56 6.05 21.40
N LEU A 14 3.73 6.98 20.93
CA LEU A 14 2.45 6.64 20.30
C LEU A 14 2.66 5.96 18.95
N ILE A 15 3.61 6.46 18.15
CA ILE A 15 3.96 5.82 16.88
C ILE A 15 4.45 4.40 17.15
N ASP A 16 5.38 4.19 18.08
CA ASP A 16 5.89 2.85 18.42
C ASP A 16 4.79 1.87 18.83
N GLN A 17 3.80 2.32 19.62
CA GLN A 17 2.62 1.52 19.96
C GLN A 17 1.82 1.13 18.72
N CYS A 18 1.62 2.06 17.78
CA CYS A 18 0.98 1.76 16.49
C CYS A 18 1.80 0.77 15.66
N LEU A 19 3.13 0.89 15.65
CA LEU A 19 4.01 -0.03 14.91
C LEU A 19 3.92 -1.47 15.45
N LYS A 20 3.79 -1.63 16.77
CA LYS A 20 3.54 -2.93 17.40
C LYS A 20 2.18 -3.51 16.98
N LEU A 21 1.12 -2.71 17.05
CA LEU A 21 -0.22 -3.13 16.60
C LEU A 21 -0.22 -3.55 15.12
N TYR A 22 0.48 -2.81 14.27
CA TYR A 22 0.65 -3.14 12.85
C TYR A 22 1.34 -4.50 12.68
N HIS A 23 2.47 -4.70 13.36
CA HIS A 23 3.22 -5.95 13.30
C HIS A 23 2.39 -7.16 13.74
N ASP A 24 1.70 -7.02 14.87
CA ASP A 24 0.96 -8.13 15.48
C ASP A 24 -0.30 -8.52 14.69
N ASN A 25 -0.94 -7.57 14.01
CA ASN A 25 -2.29 -7.79 13.45
C ASN A 25 -2.38 -7.64 11.93
N LEU A 26 -1.52 -6.84 11.30
CA LEU A 26 -1.74 -6.34 9.93
C LEU A 26 -0.59 -6.62 8.97
N TYR A 27 0.64 -6.84 9.46
CA TYR A 27 1.80 -7.10 8.60
C TYR A 27 1.56 -8.26 7.64
N VAL A 28 0.97 -9.35 8.11
CA VAL A 28 0.65 -10.54 7.30
C VAL A 28 -0.35 -10.26 6.16
N ILE A 29 -1.14 -9.19 6.26
CA ILE A 29 -2.18 -8.83 5.29
C ILE A 29 -1.61 -7.91 4.21
N TRP A 30 -0.85 -6.90 4.63
CA TRP A 30 -0.24 -5.92 3.73
C TRP A 30 1.20 -5.59 4.19
N PRO A 31 2.17 -6.43 3.82
CA PRO A 31 3.53 -6.36 4.37
C PRO A 31 4.31 -5.20 3.72
N LEU A 32 4.50 -4.10 4.46
CA LEU A 32 5.39 -3.00 4.06
C LEU A 32 6.80 -3.26 4.63
N LEU A 33 7.00 -2.97 5.92
CA LEU A 33 8.25 -3.12 6.66
C LEU A 33 7.99 -3.88 7.96
N CYS A 34 8.92 -4.73 8.40
CA CYS A 34 8.76 -5.43 9.67
C CYS A 34 8.93 -4.46 10.85
N TYR A 35 8.57 -4.91 12.05
CA TYR A 35 8.68 -4.06 13.25
C TYR A 35 10.10 -3.55 13.47
N ASP A 36 11.12 -4.40 13.31
CA ASP A 36 12.51 -4.02 13.55
C ASP A 36 12.97 -2.89 12.61
N ASP A 37 12.63 -2.97 11.32
CA ASP A 37 12.93 -1.93 10.34
C ASP A 37 12.17 -0.63 10.67
N LEU A 38 10.89 -0.74 11.03
CA LEU A 38 10.06 0.41 11.39
C LEU A 38 10.55 1.10 12.67
N HIS A 39 10.92 0.32 13.68
CA HIS A 39 11.45 0.82 14.95
C HIS A 39 12.81 1.48 14.74
N LYS A 40 13.67 0.90 13.89
CA LYS A 40 14.94 1.55 13.48
C LYS A 40 14.70 2.89 12.79
N LEU A 41 13.72 2.99 11.88
CA LEU A 41 13.34 4.25 11.24
C LEU A 41 12.84 5.28 12.27
N LEU A 42 12.03 4.84 13.24
CA LEU A 42 11.52 5.69 14.31
C LEU A 42 12.64 6.23 15.22
N GLU A 43 13.69 5.44 15.47
CA GLU A 43 14.80 5.89 16.30
C GLU A 43 15.78 6.78 15.54
N GLU A 44 16.23 6.33 14.35
CA GLU A 44 17.33 6.96 13.62
C GLU A 44 16.89 8.09 12.69
N LYS A 45 15.65 8.06 12.18
CA LYS A 45 15.19 8.93 11.08
C LYS A 45 13.88 9.66 11.37
N PHE A 46 13.50 9.83 12.63
CA PHE A 46 12.27 10.52 13.03
C PHE A 46 12.17 11.98 12.56
N ASP A 47 13.31 12.63 12.36
CA ASP A 47 13.36 14.02 11.90
C ASP A 47 13.42 14.16 10.37
N ASP A 48 13.58 13.06 9.64
CA ASP A 48 13.40 13.07 8.20
C ASP A 48 11.92 13.26 7.85
N CYS A 49 11.64 14.24 6.98
CA CYS A 49 10.26 14.62 6.64
C CYS A 49 9.45 13.44 6.05
N HIS A 50 10.04 12.72 5.09
CA HIS A 50 9.34 11.65 4.39
C HIS A 50 9.13 10.43 5.29
N VAL A 51 10.13 10.08 6.11
CA VAL A 51 10.02 8.99 7.08
C VAL A 51 8.98 9.34 8.15
N TYR A 52 9.01 10.54 8.71
CA TYR A 52 8.03 10.98 9.71
C TYR A 52 6.59 10.85 9.19
N TRP A 53 6.29 11.41 8.01
CA TRP A 53 4.94 11.35 7.47
C TRP A 53 4.50 9.95 7.06
N PHE A 54 5.44 9.11 6.62
CA PHE A 54 5.18 7.69 6.42
C PHE A 54 4.77 7.01 7.73
N LEU A 55 5.52 7.20 8.82
CA LEU A 55 5.23 6.58 10.12
C LEU A 55 3.89 7.06 10.69
N VAL A 56 3.55 8.35 10.55
CA VAL A 56 2.25 8.89 10.96
C VAL A 56 1.12 8.31 10.10
N ALA A 57 1.30 8.22 8.78
CA ALA A 57 0.30 7.63 7.89
C ALA A 57 0.11 6.13 8.15
N LEU A 58 1.19 5.39 8.42
CA LEU A 58 1.13 3.97 8.81
C LEU A 58 0.35 3.79 10.12
N SER A 59 0.61 4.66 11.10
CA SER A 59 -0.15 4.70 12.36
C SER A 59 -1.63 4.97 12.11
N ALA A 60 -1.94 5.94 11.24
CA ALA A 60 -3.31 6.25 10.84
C ALA A 60 -4.03 5.05 10.20
N ALA A 61 -3.35 4.34 9.29
CA ALA A 61 -3.89 3.17 8.60
C ALA A 61 -4.13 2.03 9.56
N THR A 62 -3.18 1.79 10.48
CA THR A 62 -3.27 0.74 11.50
C THR A 62 -4.48 0.95 12.41
N LEU A 63 -4.63 2.15 12.97
CA LEU A 63 -5.76 2.47 13.85
C LEU A 63 -7.11 2.41 13.10
N SER A 64 -7.12 2.82 11.82
CA SER A 64 -8.33 2.77 11.00
C SER A 64 -8.75 1.33 10.68
N ASP A 65 -7.81 0.48 10.25
CA ASP A 65 -8.08 -0.93 9.94
C ASP A 65 -8.54 -1.72 11.18
N LEU A 66 -7.92 -1.46 12.33
CA LEU A 66 -8.28 -2.09 13.60
C LEU A 66 -9.50 -1.45 14.28
N HIS A 67 -10.05 -0.37 13.71
CA HIS A 67 -11.17 0.38 14.28
C HIS A 67 -10.95 0.77 15.75
N THR A 68 -9.72 1.19 16.08
CA THR A 68 -9.27 1.47 17.45
C THR A 68 -8.63 2.85 17.58
N GLY A 69 -8.29 3.24 18.80
CA GLY A 69 -7.57 4.46 19.14
C GLY A 69 -6.54 4.21 20.24
N ILE A 70 -5.67 5.19 20.45
CA ILE A 70 -4.64 5.16 21.50
C ILE A 70 -4.73 6.43 22.33
N GLU A 71 -4.72 6.28 23.65
CA GLU A 71 -4.59 7.39 24.58
C GLU A 71 -3.11 7.65 24.88
N SER A 72 -2.70 8.89 24.71
CA SER A 72 -1.38 9.34 25.17
C SER A 72 -1.35 9.52 26.69
N GLU A 73 -0.15 9.58 27.26
CA GLU A 73 0.07 9.87 28.68
C GLU A 73 -0.53 11.22 29.12
N GLU A 74 -0.66 12.16 28.18
CA GLU A 74 -1.28 13.47 28.37
C GLU A 74 -2.82 13.42 28.31
N GLY A 75 -3.42 12.24 28.16
CA GLY A 75 -4.87 12.03 28.06
C GLY A 75 -5.46 12.41 26.69
N ILE A 76 -4.63 12.72 25.69
CA ILE A 76 -5.09 12.98 24.33
C ILE A 76 -5.36 11.63 23.64
N HIS A 77 -6.59 11.43 23.18
CA HIS A 77 -6.99 10.26 22.41
C HIS A 77 -6.76 10.48 20.90
N TYR A 78 -5.99 9.58 20.30
CA TYR A 78 -5.63 9.59 18.88
C TYR A 78 -6.37 8.48 18.14
N THR A 79 -6.98 8.85 17.02
CA THR A 79 -7.67 7.95 16.10
C THR A 79 -7.00 7.95 14.74
N GLY A 80 -7.24 6.90 13.96
CA GLY A 80 -6.80 6.83 12.57
C GLY A 80 -7.26 8.03 11.74
N ARG A 81 -8.49 8.52 11.97
CA ARG A 81 -9.05 9.69 11.28
C ARG A 81 -8.31 10.99 11.62
N GLN A 82 -7.99 11.21 12.90
CA GLN A 82 -7.24 12.42 13.29
C GLN A 82 -5.84 12.43 12.66
N LEU A 83 -5.15 11.29 12.70
CA LEU A 83 -3.82 11.16 12.10
C LEU A 83 -3.84 11.27 10.57
N SER A 84 -4.85 10.72 9.90
CA SER A 84 -4.97 10.84 8.43
C SER A 84 -5.26 12.29 8.01
N VAL A 85 -6.12 13.00 8.75
CA VAL A 85 -6.40 14.43 8.50
C VAL A 85 -5.15 15.27 8.76
N LEU A 86 -4.36 14.93 9.79
CA LEU A 86 -3.08 15.58 10.08
C LEU A 86 -2.11 15.45 8.90
N CYS A 87 -1.89 14.21 8.41
CA CYS A 87 -1.06 13.97 7.23
C CYS A 87 -1.56 14.76 6.01
N MET A 88 -2.86 14.69 5.70
CA MET A 88 -3.42 15.38 4.54
C MET A 88 -3.28 16.91 4.63
N SER A 89 -3.38 17.46 5.84
CA SER A 89 -3.19 18.90 6.07
C SER A 89 -1.74 19.36 5.88
N SER A 90 -0.79 18.44 6.01
CA SER A 90 0.64 18.65 5.83
C SER A 90 1.19 18.09 4.52
N ARG A 91 0.32 17.83 3.53
CA ARG A 91 0.72 17.26 2.22
C ARG A 91 1.86 18.05 1.56
N GLN A 92 1.83 19.38 1.64
CA GLN A 92 2.88 20.24 1.07
C GLN A 92 4.29 19.97 1.65
N ASP A 93 4.38 19.38 2.84
CA ASP A 93 5.65 19.16 3.55
C ASP A 93 6.37 17.92 2.99
N PHE A 94 5.62 16.90 2.54
CA PHE A 94 6.19 15.65 2.03
C PHE A 94 5.96 15.40 0.53
N ASP A 95 5.06 16.13 -0.13
CA ASP A 95 4.75 15.99 -1.55
C ASP A 95 5.65 16.87 -2.41
N ASP A 96 6.98 16.76 -2.20
CA ASP A 96 7.93 17.52 -3.01
C ASP A 96 7.94 17.03 -4.47
N LEU A 97 8.22 17.92 -5.41
CA LEU A 97 8.31 17.56 -6.83
C LEU A 97 9.63 16.84 -7.18
N SER A 98 10.57 16.79 -6.23
CA SER A 98 11.98 16.51 -6.50
C SER A 98 12.35 15.03 -6.54
N THR A 99 11.58 14.12 -5.93
CA THR A 99 11.86 12.67 -6.03
C THR A 99 10.63 11.78 -5.77
N SER A 100 10.55 10.65 -6.48
CA SER A 100 9.67 9.51 -6.19
C SER A 100 10.25 8.65 -5.05
N GLY A 101 10.37 9.24 -3.87
CA GLY A 101 10.85 8.53 -2.68
C GLY A 101 9.88 7.41 -2.27
N ILE A 102 10.41 6.22 -1.95
CA ILE A 102 9.59 5.06 -1.55
C ILE A 102 8.68 5.37 -0.36
N PHE A 103 9.16 6.17 0.62
CA PHE A 103 8.35 6.59 1.77
C PHE A 103 7.16 7.45 1.35
N LYS A 104 7.29 8.32 0.34
CA LYS A 104 6.16 9.10 -0.20
C LYS A 104 5.09 8.18 -0.79
N ILE A 105 5.49 7.17 -1.56
CA ILE A 105 4.57 6.17 -2.13
C ILE A 105 3.85 5.40 -1.01
N MET A 106 4.60 4.96 0.00
CA MET A 106 4.03 4.26 1.16
C MET A 106 3.10 5.15 1.98
N THR A 107 3.39 6.45 2.12
CA THR A 107 2.48 7.43 2.74
C THR A 107 1.14 7.48 2.02
N TYR A 108 1.14 7.61 0.69
CA TYR A 108 -0.11 7.60 -0.09
C TYR A 108 -0.84 6.26 0.01
N TYR A 109 -0.10 5.14 0.00
CA TYR A 109 -0.69 3.83 0.24
C TYR A 109 -1.34 3.71 1.63
N CYS A 110 -0.71 4.19 2.68
CA CYS A 110 -1.33 4.18 4.01
C CYS A 110 -2.57 5.10 4.05
N LEU A 111 -2.51 6.28 3.43
CA LEU A 111 -3.64 7.21 3.41
C LEU A 111 -4.83 6.67 2.62
N LEU A 112 -4.64 6.09 1.44
CA LEU A 112 -5.75 5.50 0.68
C LEU A 112 -6.47 4.42 1.50
N ARG A 113 -5.72 3.64 2.31
CA ARG A 113 -6.31 2.63 3.20
C ARG A 113 -7.18 3.27 4.27
N CYS A 114 -6.69 4.33 4.91
CA CYS A 114 -7.48 5.08 5.91
C CYS A 114 -8.82 5.54 5.32
N PHE A 115 -8.78 6.22 4.18
CA PHE A 115 -9.99 6.78 3.57
C PHE A 115 -10.94 5.70 3.04
N ALA A 116 -10.43 4.53 2.64
CA ALA A 116 -11.26 3.37 2.30
C ALA A 116 -12.06 2.87 3.52
N GLN A 117 -11.43 2.80 4.71
CA GLN A 117 -12.14 2.44 5.96
C GLN A 117 -13.19 3.47 6.37
N PHE A 118 -13.04 4.72 5.93
CA PHE A 118 -14.03 5.77 6.17
C PHE A 118 -15.17 5.80 5.15
N ALA A 119 -15.23 4.82 4.25
CA ALA A 119 -16.14 4.78 3.09
C ALA A 119 -16.00 6.00 2.15
N ASP A 120 -14.90 6.76 2.24
CA ASP A 120 -14.60 7.86 1.33
C ASP A 120 -13.90 7.32 0.08
N THR A 121 -14.71 6.69 -0.77
CA THR A 121 -14.24 6.04 -2.01
C THR A 121 -13.60 7.06 -2.97
N GLY A 122 -14.09 8.31 -2.99
CA GLY A 122 -13.56 9.35 -3.86
C GLY A 122 -12.13 9.76 -3.47
N THR A 123 -11.89 10.04 -2.18
CA THR A 123 -10.56 10.40 -1.71
C THR A 123 -9.60 9.23 -1.77
N SER A 124 -10.02 8.05 -1.33
CA SER A 124 -9.18 6.84 -1.34
C SER A 124 -8.75 6.44 -2.75
N TYR A 125 -9.66 6.48 -3.75
CA TYR A 125 -9.29 6.24 -5.14
C TYR A 125 -8.32 7.30 -5.68
N ARG A 126 -8.55 8.59 -5.40
CA ARG A 126 -7.63 9.66 -5.82
C ARG A 126 -6.21 9.44 -5.27
N LEU A 127 -6.09 9.10 -3.99
CA LEU A 127 -4.80 8.78 -3.36
C LEU A 127 -4.15 7.53 -3.97
N SER A 128 -4.95 6.54 -4.40
CA SER A 128 -4.45 5.39 -5.16
C SER A 128 -3.85 5.81 -6.50
N CYS A 129 -4.52 6.70 -7.24
CA CYS A 129 -3.99 7.21 -8.51
C CYS A 129 -2.67 7.97 -8.32
N GLU A 130 -2.54 8.76 -7.25
CA GLU A 130 -1.31 9.48 -6.92
C GLU A 130 -0.16 8.50 -6.64
N ALA A 131 -0.40 7.48 -5.80
CA ALA A 131 0.59 6.45 -5.51
C ALA A 131 1.03 5.68 -6.78
N VAL A 132 0.08 5.34 -7.65
CA VAL A 132 0.35 4.71 -8.96
C VAL A 132 1.16 5.63 -9.87
N GLY A 133 0.85 6.93 -9.88
CA GLY A 133 1.63 7.94 -10.61
C GLY A 133 3.09 7.97 -10.15
N LEU A 134 3.32 7.96 -8.83
CA LEU A 134 4.67 7.95 -8.26
C LEU A 134 5.44 6.64 -8.55
N ILE A 135 4.76 5.49 -8.58
CA ILE A 135 5.36 4.22 -9.04
C ILE A 135 5.89 4.35 -10.46
N LYS A 136 5.13 5.01 -11.36
CA LYS A 136 5.51 5.21 -12.75
C LYS A 136 6.65 6.20 -12.90
N VAL A 137 6.58 7.33 -12.20
CA VAL A 137 7.65 8.35 -12.18
C VAL A 137 8.95 7.79 -11.60
N GLY A 138 8.88 6.93 -10.58
CA GLY A 138 10.03 6.22 -10.02
C GLY A 138 10.43 4.95 -10.76
N GLU A 139 9.85 4.70 -11.94
CA GLU A 139 10.18 3.55 -12.80
C GLU A 139 10.05 2.19 -12.11
N LEU A 140 9.32 2.09 -10.98
CA LEU A 140 9.17 0.86 -10.21
C LEU A 140 8.36 -0.22 -10.93
N HIS A 141 7.86 0.08 -12.13
CA HIS A 141 7.22 -0.83 -13.06
C HIS A 141 8.20 -1.46 -14.05
N LEU A 142 9.49 -1.11 -14.03
CA LEU A 142 10.53 -1.65 -14.90
C LEU A 142 11.45 -2.56 -14.07
N GLU A 143 11.69 -3.79 -14.54
CA GLU A 143 12.52 -4.76 -13.82
C GLU A 143 13.99 -4.29 -13.69
N GLU A 144 14.48 -3.55 -14.69
CA GLU A 144 15.84 -2.98 -14.73
C GLU A 144 16.11 -1.99 -13.58
N THR A 145 15.08 -1.29 -13.07
CA THR A 145 15.20 -0.36 -11.94
C THR A 145 15.66 -1.04 -10.66
N TYR A 146 15.54 -2.37 -10.57
CA TYR A 146 15.88 -3.16 -9.39
C TYR A 146 17.32 -3.68 -9.39
N GLU A 147 18.00 -3.71 -10.55
CA GLU A 147 19.31 -4.35 -10.70
C GLU A 147 20.41 -3.73 -9.84
N SER A 148 20.34 -2.41 -9.62
CA SER A 148 21.34 -1.66 -8.84
C SER A 148 21.03 -1.59 -7.33
N LEU A 149 19.87 -2.10 -6.90
CA LEU A 149 19.40 -1.97 -5.53
C LEU A 149 19.87 -3.15 -4.67
N SER A 150 20.03 -2.88 -3.38
CA SER A 150 20.24 -3.96 -2.40
C SER A 150 19.03 -4.90 -2.36
N PHE A 151 19.24 -6.16 -1.98
CA PHE A 151 18.17 -7.16 -1.92
C PHE A 151 16.96 -6.67 -1.10
N GLY A 152 17.19 -6.10 0.10
CA GLY A 152 16.12 -5.59 0.95
C GLY A 152 15.32 -4.44 0.30
N GLU A 153 15.99 -3.53 -0.41
CA GLU A 153 15.30 -2.47 -1.16
C GLU A 153 14.50 -3.02 -2.33
N GLN A 154 15.00 -4.04 -3.01
CA GLN A 154 14.24 -4.73 -4.06
C GLN A 154 12.97 -5.35 -3.48
N GLN A 155 13.07 -6.07 -2.37
CA GLN A 155 11.91 -6.70 -1.73
C GLN A 155 10.87 -5.67 -1.29
N LEU A 156 11.30 -4.57 -0.66
CA LEU A 156 10.40 -3.49 -0.25
C LEU A 156 9.65 -2.89 -1.45
N ARG A 157 10.36 -2.50 -2.51
CA ARG A 157 9.75 -1.87 -3.68
C ARG A 157 8.82 -2.81 -4.44
N ARG A 158 9.17 -4.09 -4.55
CA ARG A 158 8.28 -5.13 -5.11
C ARG A 158 7.01 -5.29 -4.28
N LYS A 159 7.13 -5.36 -2.94
CA LYS A 159 5.95 -5.41 -2.05
C LYS A 159 5.02 -4.21 -2.27
N VAL A 160 5.57 -2.99 -2.29
CA VAL A 160 4.79 -1.77 -2.53
C VAL A 160 4.13 -1.75 -3.90
N TYR A 161 4.85 -2.15 -4.96
CA TYR A 161 4.32 -2.26 -6.30
C TYR A 161 3.09 -3.18 -6.36
N TYR A 162 3.22 -4.38 -5.81
CA TYR A 162 2.14 -5.36 -5.84
C TYR A 162 0.98 -4.98 -4.94
N LEU A 163 1.22 -4.36 -3.77
CA LEU A 163 0.13 -3.82 -2.95
C LEU A 163 -0.71 -2.80 -3.72
N LEU A 164 -0.07 -1.92 -4.49
CA LEU A 164 -0.77 -0.93 -5.32
C LEU A 164 -1.46 -1.55 -6.53
N LEU A 165 -0.83 -2.51 -7.20
CA LEU A 165 -1.44 -3.22 -8.33
C LEU A 165 -2.69 -4.03 -7.91
N LEU A 166 -2.65 -4.69 -6.75
CA LEU A 166 -3.82 -5.37 -6.19
C LEU A 166 -4.93 -4.36 -5.82
N THR A 167 -4.56 -3.24 -5.22
CA THR A 167 -5.48 -2.15 -4.85
C THR A 167 -6.15 -1.54 -6.09
N GLU A 168 -5.39 -1.29 -7.16
CA GLU A 168 -5.92 -0.75 -8.41
C GLU A 168 -6.92 -1.70 -9.06
N ARG A 169 -6.61 -3.01 -9.09
CA ARG A 169 -7.55 -4.03 -9.58
C ARG A 169 -8.81 -4.12 -8.75
N TYR A 170 -8.71 -3.95 -7.44
CA TYR A 170 -9.90 -3.83 -6.59
C TYR A 170 -10.76 -2.64 -7.01
N TYR A 171 -10.18 -1.45 -7.17
CA TYR A 171 -10.92 -0.27 -7.62
C TYR A 171 -11.51 -0.42 -9.02
N SER A 172 -10.82 -1.06 -9.95
CA SER A 172 -11.34 -1.26 -11.31
C SER A 172 -12.64 -2.06 -11.31
N VAL A 173 -12.76 -3.03 -10.39
CA VAL A 173 -14.01 -3.78 -10.19
C VAL A 173 -15.03 -2.96 -9.42
N TYR A 174 -14.61 -2.34 -8.31
CA TYR A 174 -15.51 -1.71 -7.36
C TYR A 174 -16.17 -0.43 -7.89
N ILE A 175 -15.42 0.44 -8.57
CA ILE A 175 -15.90 1.72 -9.10
C ILE A 175 -15.84 1.83 -10.63
N ARG A 176 -15.55 0.72 -11.33
CA ARG A 176 -15.54 0.65 -12.80
C ARG A 176 -14.57 1.66 -13.45
N CYS A 177 -13.35 1.73 -12.93
CA CYS A 177 -12.27 2.50 -13.52
C CYS A 177 -11.29 1.63 -14.31
N ALA A 178 -10.57 2.23 -15.26
CA ALA A 178 -9.51 1.53 -15.98
C ALA A 178 -8.30 1.29 -15.06
N THR A 179 -7.56 0.22 -15.34
CA THR A 179 -6.29 -0.09 -14.69
C THR A 179 -5.11 0.57 -15.41
N SER A 180 -4.02 0.82 -14.69
CA SER A 180 -2.84 1.54 -15.14
C SER A 180 -1.55 0.72 -14.97
N LEU A 181 -1.49 -0.15 -13.97
CA LEU A 181 -0.36 -1.04 -13.68
C LEU A 181 -0.54 -2.41 -14.37
N ASP A 182 0.59 -3.01 -14.74
CA ASP A 182 0.69 -4.32 -15.40
C ASP A 182 1.53 -5.28 -14.55
N VAL A 183 1.60 -6.57 -14.91
CA VAL A 183 2.50 -7.51 -14.22
C VAL A 183 3.85 -7.52 -14.93
N THR A 184 4.59 -6.42 -14.81
CA THR A 184 5.86 -6.19 -15.55
C THR A 184 7.12 -6.54 -14.76
N ILE A 185 6.99 -6.71 -13.45
CA ILE A 185 8.10 -7.04 -12.56
C ILE A 185 7.89 -8.39 -11.89
N SER A 186 8.96 -9.01 -11.38
CA SER A 186 8.87 -10.22 -10.56
C SER A 186 8.24 -9.94 -9.19
N PRO A 187 7.46 -10.87 -8.60
CA PRO A 187 6.96 -10.76 -7.23
C PRO A 187 8.11 -10.69 -6.20
N PRO A 188 7.84 -10.17 -4.99
CA PRO A 188 8.80 -10.30 -3.90
C PRO A 188 9.09 -11.78 -3.62
N GLN A 189 10.29 -12.07 -3.14
CA GLN A 189 10.73 -13.42 -2.83
C GLN A 189 10.35 -13.78 -1.40
N PRO A 190 9.96 -15.04 -1.14
CA PRO A 190 9.75 -15.50 0.22
C PRO A 190 11.07 -15.48 0.99
N GLU A 191 11.03 -14.99 2.22
CA GLU A 191 12.18 -14.99 3.13
C GLU A 191 12.01 -16.12 4.16
N ALA A 192 13.11 -16.77 4.52
CA ALA A 192 13.10 -17.78 5.58
C ALA A 192 12.93 -17.07 6.93
N VAL A 193 11.71 -17.04 7.44
CA VAL A 193 11.36 -16.42 8.71
C VAL A 193 11.06 -17.48 9.77
N THR A 194 11.51 -17.25 11.00
CA THR A 194 11.19 -18.11 12.14
C THR A 194 9.85 -17.76 12.77
N ASP A 195 9.41 -16.51 12.63
CA ASP A 195 8.11 -16.04 13.08
C ASP A 195 7.09 -16.16 11.93
N PRO A 196 6.04 -17.00 12.06
CA PRO A 196 5.00 -17.14 11.04
C PRO A 196 4.28 -15.83 10.71
N ARG A 197 4.25 -14.85 11.63
CA ARG A 197 3.63 -13.54 11.40
C ARG A 197 4.39 -12.70 10.38
N LEU A 198 5.66 -13.02 10.15
CA LEU A 198 6.50 -12.39 9.13
C LEU A 198 6.41 -13.08 7.77
N SER A 199 5.69 -14.21 7.66
CA SER A 199 5.57 -14.93 6.40
C SER A 199 4.84 -14.10 5.35
N LEU A 200 5.34 -14.14 4.11
CA LEU A 200 4.72 -13.52 2.95
C LEU A 200 3.79 -14.46 2.19
N ASP A 201 3.60 -15.70 2.63
CA ASP A 201 2.88 -16.74 1.86
C ASP A 201 1.48 -16.29 1.43
N SER A 202 0.69 -15.74 2.37
CA SER A 202 -0.66 -15.22 2.09
C SER A 202 -0.64 -14.07 1.07
N PHE A 203 0.35 -13.18 1.16
CA PHE A 203 0.50 -12.07 0.24
C PHE A 203 0.92 -12.55 -1.17
N LEU A 204 1.83 -13.52 -1.25
CA LEU A 204 2.26 -14.14 -2.51
C LEU A 204 1.11 -14.89 -3.19
N GLU A 205 0.26 -15.59 -2.43
CA GLU A 205 -0.95 -16.21 -2.97
C GLU A 205 -1.94 -15.17 -3.49
N MET A 206 -2.13 -14.04 -2.80
CA MET A 206 -2.94 -12.94 -3.33
C MET A 206 -2.37 -12.39 -4.64
N ILE A 207 -1.05 -12.18 -4.72
CA ILE A 207 -0.39 -11.76 -5.97
C ILE A 207 -0.71 -12.76 -7.07
N ARG A 208 -0.51 -14.05 -6.82
CA ARG A 208 -0.79 -15.12 -7.79
C ARG A 208 -2.23 -15.07 -8.27
N VAL A 209 -3.21 -15.06 -7.37
CA VAL A 209 -4.64 -15.07 -7.73
C VAL A 209 -5.01 -13.87 -8.61
N PHE A 210 -4.55 -12.68 -8.26
CA PHE A 210 -4.93 -11.48 -8.98
C PHE A 210 -4.14 -11.26 -10.26
N THR A 211 -2.94 -11.83 -10.39
CA THR A 211 -2.09 -11.73 -11.61
C THR A 211 -2.40 -12.79 -12.65
N LEU A 212 -3.10 -13.86 -12.29
CA LEU A 212 -3.60 -14.86 -13.24
C LEU A 212 -4.47 -14.22 -14.34
N PRO A 213 -5.45 -13.34 -14.03
CA PRO A 213 -6.07 -12.51 -15.05
C PRO A 213 -5.16 -11.33 -15.43
N GLY A 214 -4.89 -11.16 -16.72
CA GLY A 214 -4.15 -10.00 -17.23
C GLY A 214 -4.95 -8.70 -17.15
N LYS A 215 -4.29 -7.57 -17.35
CA LYS A 215 -4.88 -6.21 -17.30
C LYS A 215 -6.16 -6.06 -18.13
N HIS A 216 -6.17 -6.59 -19.36
CA HIS A 216 -7.34 -6.55 -20.24
C HIS A 216 -8.60 -7.18 -19.64
N PHE A 217 -8.48 -8.18 -18.76
CA PHE A 217 -9.62 -8.75 -18.06
C PHE A 217 -10.27 -7.73 -17.12
N PHE A 218 -9.46 -7.02 -16.34
CA PHE A 218 -9.94 -6.01 -15.40
C PHE A 218 -10.52 -4.79 -16.13
N ASP A 219 -9.87 -4.34 -17.21
CA ASP A 219 -10.41 -3.26 -18.06
C ASP A 219 -11.73 -3.65 -18.73
N ALA A 220 -11.86 -4.90 -19.19
CA ALA A 220 -13.10 -5.43 -19.73
C ALA A 220 -14.22 -5.49 -18.67
N LEU A 221 -13.87 -5.84 -17.42
CA LEU A 221 -14.83 -5.88 -16.32
C LEU A 221 -15.31 -4.47 -15.93
N ALA A 222 -14.40 -3.50 -15.94
CA ALA A 222 -14.73 -2.09 -15.69
C ALA A 222 -15.61 -1.48 -16.79
N SER A 223 -15.35 -1.83 -18.06
CA SER A 223 -16.08 -1.27 -19.22
C SER A 223 -17.43 -1.94 -19.51
N ASN A 224 -17.66 -3.17 -19.07
CA ASN A 224 -18.90 -3.89 -19.37
C ASN A 224 -20.06 -3.57 -18.40
N SER A 225 -20.97 -2.72 -18.86
CA SER A 225 -22.40 -2.80 -18.52
C SER A 225 -23.20 -3.05 -19.80
N ALA A 226 -23.46 -4.33 -20.15
CA ALA A 226 -24.72 -4.82 -20.74
C ALA A 226 -24.68 -6.21 -21.39
N ASN A 227 -23.56 -6.82 -21.80
CA ASN A 227 -23.62 -8.04 -22.65
C ASN A 227 -22.58 -9.15 -22.41
N VAL A 228 -21.90 -9.17 -21.26
CA VAL A 228 -21.10 -10.35 -20.89
C VAL A 228 -21.78 -11.02 -19.71
N SER A 229 -22.62 -12.03 -20.01
CA SER A 229 -22.78 -13.09 -19.03
C SER A 229 -21.38 -13.67 -18.85
N CYS A 230 -20.70 -13.31 -17.75
CA CYS A 230 -19.53 -14.05 -17.29
C CYS A 230 -20.09 -15.38 -16.77
N THR A 231 -20.51 -16.23 -17.71
CA THR A 231 -20.98 -17.57 -17.44
C THR A 231 -19.79 -18.38 -17.00
N GLU A 232 -20.04 -19.37 -16.13
CA GLU A 232 -19.06 -20.33 -15.63
C GLU A 232 -18.23 -20.96 -16.78
N ASP A 233 -18.82 -21.05 -17.98
CA ASP A 233 -18.16 -21.52 -19.20
C ASP A 233 -17.06 -20.58 -19.72
N SER A 234 -17.17 -19.27 -19.53
CA SER A 234 -16.11 -18.31 -19.88
C SER A 234 -14.88 -18.50 -18.97
N LEU A 235 -15.10 -18.64 -17.66
CA LEU A 235 -14.04 -18.94 -16.69
C LEU A 235 -13.42 -20.32 -16.94
N LYS A 236 -14.23 -21.34 -17.27
CA LYS A 236 -13.75 -22.68 -17.66
C LYS A 236 -12.97 -22.67 -18.98
N LYS A 237 -13.33 -21.81 -19.94
CA LYS A 237 -12.64 -21.68 -21.23
C LYS A 237 -11.28 -21.01 -21.08
N TYR A 238 -11.17 -19.98 -20.24
CA TYR A 238 -9.87 -19.39 -19.88
C TYR A 238 -9.02 -20.37 -19.06
N GLY A 239 -9.61 -21.10 -18.10
CA GLY A 239 -8.91 -22.13 -17.32
C GLY A 239 -8.42 -23.34 -18.13
N LYS A 240 -9.22 -23.85 -19.09
CA LYS A 240 -8.83 -24.96 -19.97
C LYS A 240 -7.71 -24.58 -20.93
N ASN A 241 -7.75 -23.36 -21.48
CA ASN A 241 -6.69 -22.87 -22.38
C ASN A 241 -5.36 -22.62 -21.63
N PHE A 242 -5.44 -22.31 -20.34
CA PHE A 242 -4.28 -22.12 -19.46
C PHE A 242 -3.59 -23.44 -19.10
N ILE A 243 -4.36 -24.47 -18.71
CA ILE A 243 -3.83 -25.81 -18.40
C ILE A 243 -3.16 -26.44 -19.64
N HIS A 244 -3.72 -26.24 -20.83
CA HIS A 244 -3.17 -26.82 -22.06
C HIS A 244 -1.87 -26.15 -22.56
N ARG A 245 -1.59 -24.90 -22.15
CA ARG A 245 -0.38 -24.17 -22.56
C ARG A 245 0.80 -24.27 -21.59
N HIS A 246 0.55 -24.59 -20.32
CA HIS A 246 1.58 -24.49 -19.27
C HIS A 246 1.79 -25.77 -18.45
N LEU A 247 1.12 -26.87 -18.79
CA LEU A 247 1.37 -28.21 -18.24
C LEU A 247 1.62 -29.24 -19.36
N LYS A 248 2.63 -28.96 -20.19
CA LYS A 248 3.33 -29.98 -20.97
C LYS A 248 4.82 -29.87 -20.71
#